data_AF-A0A0N0SKN6-F1
#
_entry.id   AF-A0A0N0SKN6-F1
#
_cell.length_a   1.000
_cell.length_b   1.000
_cell.length_c   1.000
_cell.angle_alpha   90.00
_cell.angle_beta   90.00
_cell.angle_gamma   90.00
#
_symmetry.space_group_name_H-M   'P 1'
#
loop_
_entity.id
_entity.type
_entity.pdbx_description
1 polymer ?
#
loop_
_entity_poly.entity_id
_entity_poly.type
_entity_poly.pdbx_seq_one_letter_code
_entity_poly.pdbx_strand_id
1 'polypeptide(L)' 'MADPDDWSRPFRLRLTDGRIWHGAEFADGFVCVHHPDEINICTIAVSIDGLLADRLPEHPMCGATVERLDT' A
#
# COMPACT_ATOMS: atom_id res chain seq x y z
N MET A 1 7.31 -14.55 -21.63
CA MET A 1 8.21 -14.70 -20.46
C MET A 1 8.07 -13.37 -19.73
N ALA A 2 7.37 -13.34 -18.60
CA ALA A 2 7.16 -12.09 -17.87
C ALA A 2 8.53 -11.62 -17.34
N ASP A 3 8.83 -10.33 -17.51
CA ASP A 3 10.01 -9.72 -16.92
C ASP A 3 10.02 -9.98 -15.40
N PRO A 4 11.17 -10.32 -14.82
CA PRO A 4 11.28 -10.52 -13.37
C PRO A 4 11.00 -9.23 -12.57
N ASP A 5 10.96 -8.07 -13.24
CA ASP A 5 10.52 -6.79 -12.68
C ASP A 5 8.98 -6.66 -12.60
N ASP A 6 8.20 -7.51 -13.29
CA ASP A 6 6.73 -7.42 -13.34
C ASP A 6 6.04 -8.19 -12.21
N TRP A 7 6.78 -8.71 -11.22
CA TRP A 7 6.17 -9.43 -10.09
C TRP A 7 5.49 -8.50 -9.09
N SER A 8 5.92 -7.23 -9.00
CA SER A 8 5.31 -6.26 -8.12
C SER A 8 5.44 -4.82 -8.62
N ARG A 9 4.36 -4.05 -8.50
CA ARG A 9 4.29 -2.62 -8.84
C ARG A 9 4.35 -1.79 -7.56
N PRO A 10 5.43 -1.02 -7.32
CA PRO A 10 5.56 -0.21 -6.12
C PRO A 10 4.60 0.99 -6.16
N PHE A 11 4.12 1.38 -4.99
CA PHE A 11 3.28 2.56 -4.81
C PHE A 11 3.54 3.25 -3.47
N ARG A 12 3.05 4.47 -3.33
CA ARG A 12 3.09 5.25 -2.09
C ARG A 12 1.69 5.49 -1.56
N LEU A 13 1.54 5.39 -0.25
CA LEU A 13 0.35 5.79 0.50
C LEU A 13 0.61 7.13 1.15
N ARG A 14 -0.16 8.14 0.75
CA ARG A 14 -0.14 9.46 1.39
C ARG A 14 -1.22 9.48 2.44
N LEU A 15 -0.81 9.49 3.70
CA LEU A 15 -1.72 9.57 4.84
C LEU A 15 -2.24 10.99 5.01
N THR A 16 -3.37 11.12 5.71
CA THR A 16 -4.02 12.43 5.96
C THR A 16 -3.21 13.34 6.88
N ASP A 17 -2.30 12.77 7.67
CA ASP A 17 -1.37 13.51 8.52
C ASP A 17 -0.07 13.94 7.82
N GLY A 18 0.05 13.66 6.51
CA GLY A 18 1.20 14.02 5.68
C GLY A 18 2.33 12.98 5.67
N ARG A 19 2.25 11.90 6.45
CA ARG A 19 3.21 10.79 6.36
C ARG A 19 3.05 10.03 5.05
N ILE A 20 4.15 9.41 4.61
CA ILE A 20 4.19 8.56 3.42
C ILE A 20 4.54 7.14 3.86
N TRP A 21 3.67 6.20 3.50
CA TRP A 21 3.93 4.77 3.64
C TRP A 21 4.23 4.17 2.27
N HIS A 22 5.00 3.09 2.26
CA HIS A 22 5.41 2.43 1.03
C HIS A 22 4.73 1.08 0.92
N GLY A 23 4.24 0.77 -0.28
CA GLY A 23 3.62 -0.50 -0.57
C GLY A 23 4.00 -1.06 -1.94
N ALA A 24 3.64 -2.31 -2.15
CA ALA A 24 3.78 -3.01 -3.41
C ALA A 24 2.50 -3.77 -3.72
N GLU A 25 2.03 -3.68 -4.95
CA GLU A 25 0.96 -4.52 -5.50
C GLU A 25 1.58 -5.65 -6.30
N PHE A 26 1.22 -6.88 -5.99
CA PHE A 26 1.73 -8.07 -6.66
C PHE A 26 0.86 -8.43 -7.86
N ALA A 27 1.41 -9.20 -8.80
CA ALA A 27 0.73 -9.58 -10.04
C ALA A 27 -0.59 -10.35 -9.83
N ASP A 28 -0.75 -11.01 -8.68
CA ASP A 28 -1.95 -11.72 -8.24
C ASP A 28 -2.99 -10.81 -7.54
N GLY A 29 -2.73 -9.50 -7.47
CA GLY A 29 -3.63 -8.46 -6.98
C GLY A 29 -3.48 -8.14 -5.48
N PHE A 30 -2.72 -8.96 -4.74
CA PHE A 30 -2.43 -8.67 -3.34
C PHE A 30 -1.60 -7.41 -3.20
N VAL A 31 -1.81 -6.70 -2.10
CA VAL A 31 -1.03 -5.52 -1.75
C VAL A 31 -0.39 -5.69 -0.39
N CYS A 32 0.85 -5.27 -0.27
CA CYS A 32 1.58 -5.19 0.99
C CYS A 32 1.96 -3.75 1.27
N VAL A 33 1.77 -3.30 2.52
CA VAL A 33 2.18 -1.96 2.98
C VAL A 33 3.01 -2.08 4.23
N HIS A 34 4.18 -1.45 4.19
CA HIS A 34 5.10 -1.37 5.31
C HIS A 34 4.76 -0.17 6.21
N HIS A 35 4.70 -0.40 7.51
CA HIS A 35 4.48 0.62 8.53
C HIS A 35 5.83 1.13 9.03
N PRO A 36 6.26 2.36 8.71
CA PRO A 36 7.57 2.88 9.13
C PRO A 36 7.72 2.99 10.65
N ASP A 37 6.61 3.10 11.37
CA ASP A 37 6.57 3.17 12.84
C ASP A 37 6.64 1.77 13.49
N GLU A 38 6.46 0.70 12.72
CA GLU A 38 6.40 -0.68 13.21
C GLU A 38 7.32 -1.60 12.37
N ILE A 39 8.57 -1.73 12.83
CA ILE A 39 9.73 -2.33 12.11
C ILE A 39 9.48 -3.75 11.55
N ASN A 40 8.46 -4.49 12.02
CA ASN A 40 8.16 -5.85 11.55
C ASN A 40 6.69 -6.08 11.20
N ILE A 41 5.91 -5.00 11.01
CA ILE A 41 4.48 -5.11 10.74
C ILE A 41 4.21 -4.58 9.33
N CYS A 42 3.55 -5.43 8.54
CA CYS A 42 3.00 -5.06 7.25
C CYS A 42 1.51 -5.38 7.23
N THR A 43 0.74 -4.56 6.51
CA THR A 43 -0.64 -4.90 6.19
C THR A 43 -0.68 -5.54 4.83
N ILE A 44 -1.29 -6.72 4.75
CA ILE A 44 -1.62 -7.39 3.49
C ILE A 44 -3.12 -7.22 3.23
N ALA A 45 -3.47 -6.84 2.00
CA ALA A 45 -4.85 -6.83 1.54
C ALA A 45 -4.97 -7.44 0.14
N VAL A 46 -6.19 -7.77 -0.27
CA VAL A 46 -6.48 -8.42 -1.56
C VAL A 46 -6.50 -7.45 -2.74
N SER A 47 -6.51 -6.14 -2.47
CA SER A 47 -6.45 -5.06 -3.45
C SER A 47 -6.18 -3.72 -2.74
N ILE A 48 -5.87 -2.68 -3.51
CA ILE A 48 -5.76 -1.31 -3.00
C ILE A 48 -7.09 -0.82 -2.43
N ASP A 49 -8.21 -1.08 -3.11
CA ASP A 49 -9.53 -0.72 -2.60
C ASP A 49 -9.83 -1.43 -1.28
N GLY A 50 -9.50 -2.73 -1.16
CA GLY A 50 -9.66 -3.47 0.08
C GLY A 50 -8.73 -3.00 1.20
N LEU A 51 -7.56 -2.47 0.85
CA LEU A 51 -6.66 -1.85 1.80
C LEU A 51 -7.26 -0.54 2.38
N LEU A 52 -7.87 0.27 1.51
CA LEU A 52 -8.45 1.58 1.86
C LEU A 52 -9.90 1.52 2.34
N ALA A 53 -10.59 0.39 2.16
CA ALA A 53 -11.99 0.21 2.51
C ALA A 53 -12.26 0.47 4.01
N ASP A 54 -13.40 1.11 4.28
CA ASP A 54 -14.01 1.39 5.60
C ASP A 54 -13.09 1.17 6.81
N ARG A 55 -12.07 2.03 6.90
CA ARG A 55 -11.20 2.10 8.07
C ARG A 55 -11.87 2.96 9.13
N LEU A 56 -11.71 2.57 10.39
CA LEU A 56 -12.12 3.42 11.51
C LEU A 56 -11.41 4.79 11.41
N PRO A 57 -12.04 5.89 11.83
CA PRO A 57 -11.44 7.23 11.73
C PRO A 57 -10.09 7.38 12.43
N GLU A 58 -9.83 6.57 13.46
CA GLU A 58 -8.56 6.53 14.21
C GLU A 58 -7.45 5.76 13.48
N HIS A 59 -7.79 5.00 12.44
CA HIS A 59 -6.83 4.19 11.70
C HIS A 59 -5.99 5.09 10.78
N PRO A 60 -4.65 4.98 10.77
CA PRO A 60 -3.76 5.89 10.03
C PRO A 60 -4.02 5.94 8.52
N MET A 61 -4.47 4.82 7.93
CA MET A 61 -4.85 4.75 6.51
C MET A 61 -6.26 5.29 6.19
N CYS A 62 -7.03 5.75 7.17
CA CYS A 62 -8.36 6.32 6.92
C CYS A 62 -8.23 7.60 6.09
N GLY A 63 -8.84 7.62 4.89
CA GLY A 63 -8.73 8.75 3.96
C GLY A 63 -7.37 8.87 3.28
N ALA A 64 -6.51 7.86 3.38
CA ALA A 64 -5.24 7.85 2.67
C ALA A 64 -5.44 7.71 1.15
N THR A 65 -4.49 8.23 0.38
CA THR A 65 -4.52 8.21 -1.09
C THR A 65 -3.32 7.44 -1.64
N VAL A 66 -3.52 6.77 -2.78
CA VAL A 66 -2.43 6.06 -3.48
C VAL A 66 -1.83 6.93 -4.56
N GLU A 67 -0.50 7.02 -4.54
CA GLU A 67 0.33 7.60 -5.60
C GLU A 67 1.09 6.44 -6.28
N ARG A 68 0.79 6.21 -7.56
CA ARG A 68 1.50 5.23 -8.37
C ARG A 68 2.86 5.80 -8.75
N LEU A 69 3.90 4.97 -8.66
CA LEU A 69 5.21 5.31 -9.18
C LEU A 69 5.24 4.85 -10.63
N ASP A 70 4.94 5.76 -11.55
CA ASP A 70 5.16 5.50 -12.98
C ASP A 70 6.64 5.14 -13.16
N THR A 71 6.89 3.89 -13.56
CA THR A 71 8.24 3.38 -13.86
C THR A 71 8.46 3.43 -15.37
#